data_AF-A0A1E8BM87-F1
#
_entry.id   AF-A0A1E8BM87-F1
#
_cell.length_a   1.000
_cell.length_b   1.000
_cell.length_c   1.000
_cell.angle_alpha   90.00
_cell.angle_beta   90.00
_cell.angle_gamma   90.00
#
_symmetry.space_group_name_H-M   'P 1'
#
loop_
_entity.id
_entity.type
_entity.pdbx_description
1 polymer ?
#
loop_
_entity_poly.entity_id
_entity_poly.type
_entity_poly.pdbx_seq_one_letter_code
_entity_poly.pdbx_strand_id
1 'polypeptide(L)'
;MTYQVEEIQRYCIENKLQLLHIYEDKGISGATVDEDGLTVEREGLQELLSDMAYHQVSKVIVLNTSRLWRSDMAKVLIQRELKKYEVDVKAIEQPNYSIYVHDPNDFLVNGMLELLDQYQRLEIALKLSRGRKKKVEQGGYAGGGVMFGYRVKKGQKVV
;
A
#
# COMPACT_ATOMS: atom_id res chain seq x y z
N MET A 1 -9.38 4.87 -9.18
CA MET A 1 -7.93 5.15 -9.13
C MET A 1 -7.62 6.65 -9.04
N THR A 2 -8.55 7.54 -9.41
CA THR A 2 -8.36 9.00 -9.46
C THR A 2 -8.09 9.68 -8.12
N TYR A 3 -8.70 9.21 -7.02
CA TYR A 3 -8.60 9.89 -5.72
C TYR A 3 -7.17 10.06 -5.19
N GLN A 4 -6.33 9.03 -5.23
CA GLN A 4 -4.96 9.14 -4.68
C GLN A 4 -4.12 10.16 -5.45
N VAL A 5 -4.25 10.16 -6.77
CA VAL A 5 -3.52 11.10 -7.64
C VAL A 5 -4.02 12.52 -7.41
N GLU A 6 -5.34 12.72 -7.33
CA GLU A 6 -5.94 14.03 -7.04
C GLU A 6 -5.48 14.60 -5.70
N GLU A 7 -5.44 13.76 -4.65
CA GLU A 7 -4.94 14.16 -3.32
C GLU A 7 -3.46 14.55 -3.34
N ILE A 8 -2.62 13.77 -4.03
CA ILE A 8 -1.19 14.07 -4.18
C ILE A 8 -1.00 15.37 -4.94
N GLN A 9 -1.72 15.57 -6.04
CA GLN A 9 -1.66 16.81 -6.83
C GLN A 9 -2.08 18.01 -6.01
N ARG A 10 -3.20 17.90 -5.27
CA ARG A 10 -3.68 18.97 -4.39
C ARG A 10 -2.64 19.31 -3.31
N TYR A 11 -2.10 18.29 -2.65
CA TYR A 11 -1.06 18.47 -1.63
C TYR A 11 0.19 19.18 -2.20
N CYS A 12 0.65 18.80 -3.40
CA CYS A 12 1.77 19.47 -4.06
C CYS A 12 1.48 20.95 -4.32
N ILE A 13 0.29 21.29 -4.82
CA ILE A 13 -0.11 22.67 -5.09
C ILE A 13 -0.15 23.50 -3.80
N GLU A 14 -0.82 22.99 -2.76
CA GLU A 14 -0.97 23.66 -1.46
C GLU A 14 0.39 23.91 -0.79
N ASN A 15 1.33 22.97 -0.92
CA ASN A 15 2.66 23.06 -0.32
C ASN A 15 3.72 23.65 -1.25
N LYS A 16 3.33 24.18 -2.42
CA LYS A 16 4.23 24.77 -3.43
C LYS A 16 5.36 23.83 -3.85
N LEU A 17 5.04 22.55 -4.00
CA LEU A 17 5.97 21.51 -4.46
C LEU A 17 5.81 21.31 -5.97
N GLN A 18 6.93 21.16 -6.67
CA GLN A 18 6.92 20.78 -8.08
C GLN A 18 6.75 19.27 -8.20
N LEU A 19 5.61 18.85 -8.78
CA LEU A 19 5.37 17.45 -9.10
C LEU A 19 6.13 17.07 -10.38
N LEU A 20 7.08 16.13 -10.26
CA LEU A 20 7.93 15.70 -11.38
C LEU A 20 7.34 14.49 -12.12
N HIS A 21 6.92 13.48 -11.37
CA HIS A 21 6.40 12.23 -11.92
C HIS A 21 5.41 11.58 -10.95
N ILE A 22 4.48 10.79 -11.47
CA ILE A 22 3.55 9.97 -10.69
C ILE A 22 3.81 8.51 -11.06
N TYR A 23 4.14 7.70 -10.07
CA TYR A 23 4.35 6.27 -10.23
C TYR A 23 3.12 5.50 -9.70
N GLU A 24 2.65 4.52 -10.46
CA GLU A 24 1.42 3.78 -10.12
C GLU A 24 1.64 2.28 -10.15
N ASP A 25 1.31 1.60 -9.06
CA ASP A 25 1.21 0.14 -9.02
C ASP A 25 -0.25 -0.28 -9.23
N LYS A 26 -0.57 -0.84 -10.41
CA LYS A 26 -1.92 -1.39 -10.65
C LYS A 26 -2.12 -2.57 -9.70
N GLY A 27 -3.09 -2.45 -8.80
CA GLY A 27 -3.38 -3.49 -7.79
C GLY A 27 -3.88 -4.78 -8.43
N ILE A 28 -2.98 -5.67 -8.80
CA ILE A 28 -3.30 -7.03 -9.23
C ILE A 28 -3.52 -7.84 -7.93
N SER A 29 -4.79 -8.11 -7.60
CA SER A 29 -5.24 -9.08 -6.57
C SER A 29 -5.06 -8.71 -5.09
N GLY A 30 -6.19 -8.48 -4.40
CA GLY A 30 -6.29 -8.49 -2.93
C GLY A 30 -6.35 -9.90 -2.31
N ALA A 31 -6.01 -10.95 -3.07
CA ALA A 31 -6.08 -12.35 -2.67
C ALA A 31 -4.71 -13.06 -2.60
N THR A 32 -3.65 -12.42 -3.07
CA THR A 32 -2.27 -12.92 -3.06
C THR A 32 -1.39 -11.85 -2.45
N VAL A 33 -1.63 -11.55 -1.16
CA VAL A 33 -0.64 -10.83 -0.37
C VAL A 33 0.32 -11.91 0.12
N ASP A 34 1.40 -12.13 -0.61
CA ASP A 34 2.51 -12.90 -0.05
C ASP A 34 2.96 -12.16 1.21
N GLU A 35 3.07 -12.91 2.31
CA GLU A 35 3.35 -12.41 3.66
C GLU A 35 4.65 -11.59 3.74
N ASP A 36 5.54 -11.76 2.76
CA ASP A 36 6.82 -11.06 2.67
C ASP A 36 6.72 -9.69 1.95
N GLY A 37 5.65 -9.44 1.20
CA GLY A 37 5.43 -8.17 0.46
C GLY A 37 6.45 -7.86 -0.64
N LEU A 38 7.36 -8.80 -0.92
CA LEU A 38 8.49 -8.69 -1.87
C LEU A 38 8.18 -9.20 -3.29
N THR A 39 7.10 -9.97 -3.45
CA THR A 39 6.77 -10.71 -4.69
C THR A 39 5.60 -10.11 -5.47
N VAL A 40 4.94 -9.06 -4.95
CA VAL A 40 3.97 -8.31 -5.75
C VAL A 40 4.75 -7.51 -6.79
N GLU A 41 4.46 -7.72 -8.07
CA GLU A 41 4.99 -6.90 -9.17
C GLU A 41 4.61 -5.43 -8.90
N ARG A 42 5.58 -4.66 -8.40
CA ARG A 42 5.46 -3.22 -8.12
C ARG A 42 6.34 -2.45 -9.08
N GLU A 43 5.96 -2.49 -10.35
CA GLU A 43 6.68 -1.82 -11.43
C GLU A 43 6.85 -0.33 -11.13
N GLY A 44 5.81 0.35 -10.64
CA GLY A 44 5.89 1.78 -10.29
C GLY A 44 6.86 2.06 -9.15
N LEU A 45 6.95 1.18 -8.15
CA LEU A 45 7.97 1.31 -7.10
C LEU A 45 9.39 1.09 -7.66
N GLN A 46 9.57 0.11 -8.54
CA GLN A 46 10.89 -0.18 -9.14
C GLN A 46 11.35 0.97 -10.04
N GLU A 47 10.44 1.55 -10.83
CA GLU A 47 10.68 2.75 -11.63
C GLU A 47 11.06 3.93 -10.73
N LEU A 48 10.29 4.21 -9.67
CA LEU A 48 10.61 5.26 -8.69
C LEU A 48 12.02 5.13 -8.14
N LEU A 49 12.42 3.91 -7.71
CA LEU A 49 13.73 3.65 -7.13
C LEU A 49 14.86 3.78 -8.16
N SER A 50 14.61 3.37 -9.41
CA SER A 50 15.58 3.49 -10.50
C SER A 50 15.81 4.95 -10.92
N ASP A 51 14.73 5.72 -10.98
CA ASP A 51 14.73 7.14 -11.37
C ASP A 51 15.46 8.02 -10.34
N MET A 52 15.56 7.59 -9.08
CA MET A 52 16.32 8.31 -8.05
C MET A 52 17.81 8.47 -8.38
N ALA A 53 18.37 7.56 -9.16
CA ALA A 53 19.77 7.66 -9.59
C ALA A 53 20.01 8.79 -10.60
N TYR A 54 18.97 9.23 -11.30
CA TYR A 54 19.06 10.15 -12.43
C TYR A 54 18.40 11.51 -12.17
N HIS A 55 17.44 11.55 -11.25
CA HIS A 55 16.67 12.75 -10.93
C HIS A 55 17.04 13.31 -9.56
N GLN A 56 17.24 14.63 -9.50
CA GLN A 56 17.41 15.33 -8.23
C GLN A 56 16.04 15.54 -7.58
N VAL A 57 15.59 14.53 -6.82
CA VAL A 57 14.34 14.53 -6.06
C VAL A 57 14.65 14.79 -4.60
N SER A 58 13.80 15.54 -3.90
CA SER A 58 13.94 15.77 -2.45
C SER A 58 12.93 14.99 -1.61
N LYS A 59 11.76 14.66 -2.19
CA LYS A 59 10.64 14.06 -1.46
C LYS A 59 9.89 13.06 -2.32
N VAL A 60 9.52 11.94 -1.73
CA VAL A 60 8.47 11.03 -2.21
C VAL A 60 7.19 11.33 -1.45
N ILE A 61 6.09 11.54 -2.16
CA ILE A 61 4.79 11.86 -1.57
C ILE A 61 3.86 10.66 -1.77
N VAL A 62 3.26 10.19 -0.67
CA VAL A 62 2.30 9.10 -0.65
C VAL A 62 1.07 9.51 0.16
N LEU A 63 -0.07 8.87 -0.09
CA LEU A 63 -1.26 9.10 0.73
C LEU A 63 -1.00 8.69 2.19
N ASN A 64 -0.48 7.47 2.38
CA ASN A 64 0.01 6.94 3.64
C ASN A 64 1.16 5.95 3.44
N THR A 65 1.85 5.62 4.53
CA THR A 65 3.06 4.77 4.51
C THR A 65 2.78 3.35 4.03
N SER A 66 1.58 2.82 4.27
CA SER A 66 1.16 1.49 3.79
C SER A 66 1.10 1.38 2.26
N ARG A 67 1.07 2.51 1.54
CA ARG A 67 1.20 2.54 0.07
C ARG A 67 2.64 2.35 -0.40
N LEU A 68 3.62 2.70 0.44
CA LEU A 68 5.03 2.65 0.07
C LEU A 68 5.70 1.34 0.47
N TRP A 69 5.42 0.80 1.66
CA TRP A 69 5.92 -0.49 2.11
C TRP A 69 4.79 -1.32 2.73
N ARG A 70 4.73 -2.60 2.38
CA ARG A 70 3.71 -3.55 2.87
C ARG A 70 4.21 -4.46 4.00
N SER A 71 5.52 -4.49 4.24
CA SER A 71 6.18 -5.25 5.30
C SER A 71 7.32 -4.44 5.93
N ASP A 72 7.74 -4.81 7.15
CA ASP A 72 8.84 -4.15 7.86
C ASP A 72 10.16 -4.29 7.11
N MET A 73 10.39 -5.46 6.48
CA MET A 73 11.56 -5.69 5.64
C MET A 73 11.58 -4.72 4.44
N ALA A 74 10.44 -4.59 3.73
CA ALA A 74 10.32 -3.64 2.62
C ALA A 74 10.54 -2.20 3.08
N LYS A 75 10.03 -1.82 4.26
CA LYS A 75 10.27 -0.50 4.86
C LYS A 75 11.76 -0.24 5.03
N VAL A 76 12.50 -1.16 5.65
CA VAL A 76 13.94 -1.01 5.87
C VAL A 76 14.71 -0.86 4.55
N LEU A 77 14.43 -1.72 3.56
CA LEU A 77 15.10 -1.68 2.27
C LEU A 77 14.82 -0.39 1.49
N ILE A 78 13.54 0.01 1.41
CA ILE A 78 13.13 1.23 0.71
C ILE A 78 13.71 2.46 1.43
N GLN A 79 13.62 2.54 2.76
CA GLN A 79 14.21 3.66 3.50
C GLN A 79 15.72 3.78 3.30
N ARG A 80 16.43 2.65 3.23
CA ARG A 80 17.87 2.65 2.95
C ARG A 80 18.17 3.23 1.58
N GLU A 81 17.41 2.84 0.54
CA GLU A 81 17.63 3.36 -0.81
C GLU A 81 17.27 4.84 -0.91
N LEU A 82 16.15 5.28 -0.31
CA LEU A 82 15.78 6.69 -0.27
C LEU A 82 16.83 7.54 0.45
N LYS A 83 17.36 7.06 1.59
CA LYS A 83 18.36 7.77 2.38
C LYS A 83 19.69 7.93 1.66
N LYS A 84 20.06 6.98 0.80
CA LYS A 84 21.27 7.05 -0.05
C LYS A 84 21.24 8.25 -0.99
N TYR A 85 20.05 8.69 -1.40
CA TYR A 85 19.84 9.85 -2.27
C TYR A 85 19.30 11.08 -1.50
N GLU A 86 19.34 11.08 -0.17
CA GLU A 86 18.85 12.17 0.69
C GLU A 86 17.37 12.53 0.46
N VAL A 87 16.55 11.55 0.06
CA VAL A 87 15.13 11.72 -0.23
C VAL A 87 14.28 11.40 1.01
N ASP A 88 13.44 12.33 1.43
CA ASP A 88 12.47 12.11 2.52
C ASP A 88 11.13 11.55 1.99
N VAL A 89 10.33 10.95 2.88
CA VAL A 89 8.96 10.54 2.56
C VAL A 89 7.98 11.47 3.27
N LYS A 90 6.96 11.93 2.54
CA LYS A 90 5.81 12.63 3.08
C LYS A 90 4.55 11.81 2.88
N ALA A 91 3.84 11.56 3.97
CA ALA A 91 2.55 10.90 3.97
C ALA A 91 1.47 11.97 4.21
N ILE A 92 0.51 12.10 3.29
CA ILE A 92 -0.55 13.13 3.37
C ILE A 92 -1.41 12.93 4.63
N GLU A 93 -1.76 11.68 4.95
CA GLU A 93 -2.54 11.33 6.14
C GLU A 93 -1.73 11.44 7.44
N GLN A 94 -0.41 11.61 7.35
CA GLN A 94 0.51 11.72 8.49
C GLN A 94 1.47 12.91 8.28
N PRO A 95 1.02 14.17 8.46
CA PRO A 95 1.75 15.36 8.01
C PRO A 95 3.17 15.50 8.59
N ASN A 96 3.39 15.01 9.81
CA ASN A 96 4.67 15.05 10.50
C ASN A 96 5.56 13.83 10.19
N TYR A 97 5.11 12.91 9.35
CA TYR A 97 5.90 11.74 8.99
C TYR A 97 7.18 12.14 8.25
N SER A 98 8.28 11.52 8.65
CA SER A 98 9.57 11.61 7.98
C SER A 98 10.36 10.34 8.26
N ILE A 99 11.15 9.90 7.29
CA ILE A 99 12.09 8.79 7.50
C ILE A 99 13.34 9.23 8.29
N TYR A 100 13.47 10.54 8.51
CA TYR A 100 14.51 11.19 9.31
C TYR A 100 13.96 11.71 10.64
N VAL A 101 12.90 11.10 11.17
CA VAL A 101 12.39 11.46 12.51
C VAL A 101 13.50 11.39 13.55
N HIS A 102 13.63 12.47 14.31
CA HIS A 102 14.54 12.60 15.44
C HIS A 102 13.80 12.89 16.75
N ASP A 103 12.56 13.41 16.68
CA ASP A 103 11.76 13.71 17.86
C ASP A 103 11.11 12.43 18.42
N PRO A 104 11.25 12.15 19.74
CA PRO A 104 10.64 10.97 20.36
C PRO A 104 9.11 10.93 20.27
N ASN A 105 8.42 12.07 20.27
CA ASN A 105 6.96 12.09 20.17
C ASN A 105 6.53 11.73 18.75
N ASP A 106 7.21 12.26 17.73
CA ASP A 106 6.94 11.90 16.34
C ASP A 106 7.20 10.41 16.11
N PHE A 107 8.26 9.85 16.71
CA PHE A 107 8.53 8.41 16.68
C PHE A 107 7.35 7.60 17.25
N LEU A 108 6.85 7.99 18.43
CA LEU A 108 5.72 7.31 19.09
C LEU A 108 4.44 7.42 18.25
N VAL A 109 4.09 8.61 17.77
CA VAL A 109 2.88 8.85 16.98
C VAL A 109 2.92 8.06 15.68
N ASN A 110 4.05 8.10 14.96
CA ASN A 110 4.21 7.34 13.72
C ASN A 110 4.11 5.83 13.97
N GLY A 111 4.73 5.32 15.03
CA GLY A 111 4.61 3.91 15.42
C GLY A 111 3.17 3.50 15.73
N MET A 112 2.42 4.34 16.47
CA MET A 112 1.00 4.08 16.76
C MET A 112 0.14 4.06 15.51
N LEU A 113 0.33 5.01 14.58
CA LEU A 113 -0.42 5.05 13.32
C LEU A 113 -0.11 3.83 12.44
N GLU A 114 1.15 3.41 12.37
CA GLU A 114 1.53 2.18 11.65
C GLU A 114 0.87 0.94 12.26
N LEU A 115 0.80 0.82 13.60
CA LEU A 115 0.11 -0.28 14.27
C LEU A 115 -1.40 -0.27 14.00
N LEU A 116 -2.01 0.92 13.98
CA LEU A 116 -3.44 1.07 13.64
C LEU A 116 -3.72 0.61 12.20
N ASP A 117 -2.86 0.95 11.24
CA ASP A 117 -2.98 0.50 9.85
C ASP A 117 -2.90 -1.03 9.73
N GLN A 118 -2.00 -1.68 10.48
CA GLN A 118 -1.90 -3.14 10.52
C GLN A 118 -3.17 -3.76 11.13
N TYR A 119 -3.65 -3.18 12.24
CA TYR A 119 -4.87 -3.63 12.90
C TYR A 119 -6.08 -3.59 11.95
N GLN A 120 -6.28 -2.49 11.22
CA GLN A 120 -7.38 -2.35 10.26
C GLN A 120 -7.33 -3.43 9.17
N ARG A 121 -6.14 -3.75 8.65
CA ARG A 121 -5.98 -4.83 7.66
C ARG A 121 -6.36 -6.19 8.23
N LEU A 122 -5.90 -6.50 9.44
CA LEU A 122 -6.25 -7.74 10.14
C LEU A 122 -7.77 -7.82 10.39
N GLU A 123 -8.37 -6.73 10.83
CA GLU A 123 -9.81 -6.66 11.08
C GLU A 123 -10.63 -6.88 9.80
N ILE A 124 -10.24 -6.26 8.68
CA ILE A 124 -10.87 -6.48 7.37
C ILE A 124 -10.71 -7.94 6.94
N ALA A 125 -9.51 -8.52 7.05
CA ALA A 125 -9.25 -9.91 6.71
C ALA A 125 -10.13 -10.87 7.54
N LEU A 126 -10.29 -10.61 8.85
CA LEU A 126 -11.19 -11.36 9.73
C LEU A 126 -12.66 -11.23 9.31
N LYS A 127 -13.13 -10.01 9.03
CA LYS A 127 -14.50 -9.75 8.54
C LYS A 127 -14.77 -10.48 7.23
N LEU A 128 -13.84 -10.43 6.27
CA LEU A 128 -13.94 -11.14 4.99
C LEU A 128 -13.94 -12.66 5.18
N SER A 129 -13.09 -13.18 6.06
CA SER A 129 -13.04 -14.61 6.40
C SER A 129 -14.38 -15.10 7.00
N ARG A 130 -14.95 -14.34 7.94
CA ARG A 130 -16.28 -14.61 8.52
C ARG A 130 -17.37 -14.58 7.46
N GLY A 131 -17.35 -13.59 6.57
CA GLY A 131 -18.29 -13.47 5.44
C GLY A 131 -18.22 -14.68 4.50
N ARG A 132 -17.01 -15.14 4.18
CA ARG A 132 -16.79 -16.36 3.39
C ARG A 132 -17.37 -17.59 4.08
N LYS A 133 -17.09 -17.79 5.37
CA LYS A 133 -17.61 -18.92 6.15
C LYS A 133 -19.14 -18.95 6.16
N LYS A 134 -19.78 -17.82 6.46
CA LYS A 134 -21.25 -17.69 6.44
C LYS A 134 -21.85 -18.00 5.07
N LYS A 135 -21.16 -17.60 3.99
CA LYS A 135 -21.59 -17.90 2.62
C LYS A 135 -21.53 -19.40 2.32
N VAL A 136 -20.52 -20.13 2.79
CA VAL A 136 -20.44 -21.59 2.68
C VAL A 136 -21.55 -22.26 3.47
N GLU A 137 -21.80 -21.83 4.71
CA GLU A 137 -22.87 -22.37 5.56
C GLU A 137 -24.26 -22.22 4.92
N GLN A 138 -24.45 -21.19 4.10
CA GLN A 138 -25.68 -20.95 3.33
C GLN A 138 -25.71 -21.64 1.96
N GLY A 139 -24.75 -22.52 1.66
CA GLY A 139 -24.65 -23.24 0.38
C GLY A 139 -24.11 -22.40 -0.79
N GLY A 140 -23.60 -21.20 -0.52
CA GLY A 140 -23.01 -20.31 -1.51
C GLY A 140 -21.53 -20.57 -1.77
N TYR A 141 -21.03 -20.06 -2.88
CA TYR A 141 -19.62 -20.12 -3.26
C TYR A 141 -18.79 -19.01 -2.60
N ALA A 142 -17.85 -19.39 -1.74
CA ALA A 142 -17.03 -18.46 -0.96
C ALA A 142 -15.76 -17.94 -1.66
N GLY A 143 -15.64 -18.12 -2.98
CA GLY A 143 -14.49 -17.68 -3.77
C GLY A 143 -13.42 -18.77 -3.96
N GLY A 144 -12.30 -18.41 -4.59
CA GLY A 144 -11.20 -19.31 -4.96
C GLY A 144 -11.24 -19.73 -6.44
N GLY A 145 -10.51 -20.80 -6.78
CA GLY A 145 -10.63 -21.46 -8.08
C GLY A 145 -11.97 -22.19 -8.20
N VAL A 146 -12.60 -22.11 -9.37
CA VAL A 146 -13.81 -22.91 -9.66
C VAL A 146 -13.35 -24.30 -10.06
N MET A 147 -14.01 -25.34 -9.52
CA MET A 147 -13.69 -26.72 -9.88
C MET A 147 -13.93 -26.96 -11.37
N PHE A 148 -13.07 -27.75 -12.01
CA PHE A 148 -13.18 -28.05 -13.44
C PHE A 148 -14.58 -28.60 -13.78
N GLY A 149 -15.19 -28.10 -14.84
CA GLY A 149 -16.57 -28.43 -15.24
C GLY A 149 -17.68 -27.65 -14.52
N TYR A 150 -17.36 -26.72 -13.62
CA TYR A 150 -18.33 -25.84 -12.98
C TYR A 150 -18.12 -24.38 -13.40
N ARG A 151 -19.20 -23.60 -13.44
CA ARG A 151 -19.19 -22.14 -13.59
C ARG A 151 -19.76 -21.49 -12.34
N VAL A 152 -19.38 -20.24 -12.07
CA VAL A 152 -19.95 -19.46 -10.96
C VAL A 152 -20.92 -18.44 -11.54
N LYS A 153 -22.20 -18.52 -11.16
CA LYS A 153 -23.22 -17.51 -11.49
C LYS A 153 -23.74 -16.91 -10.19
N LYS A 154 -23.61 -15.58 -10.03
CA LYS A 154 -24.03 -14.84 -8.82
C LYS A 154 -23.55 -15.44 -7.49
N GLY A 155 -22.36 -16.07 -7.47
CA GLY A 155 -21.82 -16.67 -6.25
C GLY A 155 -22.42 -18.03 -5.88
N GLN A 156 -23.01 -18.75 -6.84
CA GLN A 156 -23.37 -20.17 -6.73
C GLN A 156 -22.61 -20.97 -7.79
N LYS A 157 -22.24 -22.22 -7.47
CA LYS A 157 -21.68 -23.15 -8.46
C LYS A 157 -22.82 -23.69 -9.32
N VAL A 158 -22.69 -23.58 -10.64
CA VAL A 158 -23.60 -24.15 -11.64
C VAL A 158 -22.81 -25.11 -12.53
N VAL A 159 -23.47 -26.16 -13.01
CA VAL A 159 -22.92 -27.09 -14.02
C VAL A 159 -23.03 -26.44 -15.40
#